data_AF-A0AA42BQY9-F1
#
_entry.id   AF-A0AA42BQY9-F1
#
_cell.length_a   1.000
_cell.length_b   1.000
_cell.length_c   1.000
_cell.angle_alpha   90.00
_cell.angle_beta   90.00
_cell.angle_gamma   90.00
#
_symmetry.space_group_name_H-M   'P 1'
#
loop_
_entity.id
_entity.type
_entity.pdbx_description
1 polymer ?
#
loop_
_entity_poly.entity_id
_entity_poly.type
_entity_poly.pdbx_seq_one_letter_code
_entity_poly.pdbx_strand_id
1 'polypeptide(L)'
;MSMLLLIILGLFVIGCGMFVLARQKESANPAGGETDMTMKSLYYYLVLFATLMMSIGGSVGVFMSAADYVSPRPYYESFEQYKLNTGERAVKEGGAVSQEELRQSYDAMVKAEIQRTKDGAINGIIKSLGWIIIPLPIFIYFQKQVRRKD
;
A
#
# COMPACT_ATOMS: atom_id res chain seq x y z
N MET A 1 5.32 12.95 9.25
CA MET A 1 5.61 12.19 8.01
C MET A 1 7.11 11.87 7.85
N SER A 2 8.03 12.83 8.03
CA SER A 2 9.49 12.60 7.93
C SER A 2 10.04 11.57 8.95
N MET A 3 9.60 11.63 10.21
CA MET A 3 10.08 10.72 11.27
C MET A 3 9.68 9.25 11.03
N LEU A 4 8.48 8.99 10.48
CA LEU A 4 8.01 7.63 10.15
C LEU A 4 8.84 7.01 9.03
N LEU A 5 9.22 7.81 8.02
CA LEU A 5 10.04 7.39 6.89
C LEU A 5 11.47 7.01 7.34
N LEU A 6 12.05 7.77 8.27
CA LEU A 6 13.36 7.46 8.86
C LEU A 6 13.34 6.17 9.67
N ILE A 7 12.25 5.90 10.39
CA ILE A 7 12.10 4.65 11.15
C ILE A 7 12.01 3.45 10.19
N ILE A 8 11.23 3.55 9.10
CA ILE A 8 11.12 2.49 8.10
C ILE A 8 12.45 2.24 7.40
N LEU A 9 13.18 3.31 7.03
CA LEU A 9 14.51 3.20 6.42
C LEU A 9 15.51 2.57 7.39
N GLY A 10 15.47 2.96 8.68
CA GLY A 10 16.31 2.39 9.73
C GLY A 10 16.05 0.90 9.92
N LEU A 11 14.77 0.49 10.01
CA LEU A 11 14.39 -0.92 10.11
C LEU A 11 14.82 -1.72 8.87
N PHE A 12 14.75 -1.13 7.68
CA PHE A 12 15.21 -1.77 6.45
C PHE A 12 16.73 -1.99 6.45
N VAL A 13 17.51 -0.98 6.83
CA VAL A 13 18.98 -1.08 6.93
C VAL A 13 19.40 -2.08 8.02
N ILE A 14 18.71 -2.09 9.16
CA ILE A 14 18.94 -3.07 10.23
C ILE A 14 18.61 -4.48 9.74
N GLY A 15 17.49 -4.66 9.01
CA GLY A 15 17.11 -5.93 8.40
C GLY A 15 18.14 -6.44 7.40
N CYS A 16 18.64 -5.57 6.51
CA CYS A 16 19.72 -5.89 5.59
C CYS A 16 21.03 -6.21 6.32
N GLY A 17 21.37 -5.46 7.37
CA GLY A 17 22.55 -5.71 8.21
C GLY A 17 22.48 -7.07 8.90
N MET A 18 21.35 -7.41 9.51
CA MET A 18 21.13 -8.72 10.10
C MET A 18 21.19 -9.84 9.07
N PHE A 19 20.70 -9.61 7.85
CA PHE A 19 20.80 -10.57 6.75
C PHE A 19 22.26 -10.84 6.33
N VAL A 20 23.11 -9.81 6.32
CA VAL A 20 24.56 -9.95 6.04
C VAL A 20 25.29 -10.63 7.21
N LEU A 21 24.93 -10.33 8.45
CA LEU A 21 25.53 -10.99 9.62
C LEU A 21 25.13 -12.47 9.74
N ALA A 22 23.89 -12.80 9.39
CA ALA A 22 23.44 -14.19 9.29
C ALA A 22 24.25 -14.97 8.23
N ARG A 23 24.59 -14.32 7.10
CA ARG A 23 25.49 -14.90 6.07
C ARG A 23 26.86 -15.26 6.62
N GLN A 24 27.50 -14.37 7.39
CA GLN A 24 28.84 -14.62 7.93
C GLN A 24 28.86 -15.80 8.91
N LYS A 25 27.81 -15.92 9.73
CA LYS A 25 27.71 -16.96 10.75
C LYS A 25 27.43 -18.35 10.14
N GLU A 26 26.71 -18.41 9.03
CA GLU A 26 26.40 -19.67 8.32
C GLU A 26 27.62 -20.24 7.56
N SER A 27 28.52 -19.39 7.06
CA SER A 27 29.79 -19.81 6.46
C SER A 27 30.85 -20.29 7.45
N ALA A 28 30.66 -20.06 8.76
CA ALA A 28 31.68 -20.32 9.79
C ALA A 28 31.52 -21.65 10.54
N ASN A 29 30.38 -22.36 10.45
CA ASN A 29 30.13 -23.60 11.20
C ASN A 29 29.54 -24.72 10.31
N PRO A 30 30.36 -25.66 9.80
CA PRO A 30 29.89 -26.81 9.02
C PRO A 30 29.56 -28.05 9.88
N ALA A 31 29.23 -27.89 11.17
CA ALA A 31 28.95 -29.01 12.06
C ALA A 31 27.58 -28.87 12.74
N GLY A 32 26.57 -29.61 12.27
CA GLY A 32 25.25 -29.69 12.87
C GLY A 32 24.39 -30.78 12.25
N GLY A 33 24.07 -31.82 13.03
CA GLY A 33 23.34 -33.03 12.61
C GLY A 33 21.88 -32.81 12.20
N GLU A 34 21.18 -33.92 11.90
CA GLU A 34 19.82 -33.96 11.31
C GLU A 34 18.77 -33.00 11.92
N THR A 35 18.87 -32.68 13.22
CA THR A 35 17.98 -31.73 13.90
C THR A 35 18.21 -30.25 13.50
N ASP A 36 19.42 -29.88 13.08
CA ASP A 36 19.72 -28.53 12.57
C ASP A 36 19.19 -28.34 11.14
N MET A 37 19.13 -29.43 10.36
CA MET A 37 18.56 -29.41 9.01
C MET A 37 17.04 -29.20 9.01
N THR A 38 16.30 -29.76 9.97
CA THR A 38 14.85 -29.59 10.06
C THR A 38 14.46 -28.17 10.49
N MET A 39 15.18 -27.59 11.45
CA MET A 39 14.92 -26.20 11.90
C MET A 39 15.23 -25.16 10.81
N LYS A 40 16.32 -25.32 10.05
CA LYS A 40 16.62 -24.45 8.89
C LYS A 40 15.56 -24.56 7.79
N SER A 41 15.04 -25.77 7.55
CA SER A 41 13.96 -25.98 6.58
C SER A 41 12.69 -25.24 6.99
N LEU A 42 12.27 -25.38 8.25
CA LEU A 42 11.12 -24.67 8.81
C LEU A 42 11.29 -23.15 8.68
N TYR A 43 12.48 -22.63 8.98
CA TYR A 43 12.78 -21.20 8.81
C TYR A 43 12.59 -20.73 7.36
N TYR A 44 13.12 -21.44 6.37
CA TYR A 44 12.95 -21.07 4.96
C TYR A 44 11.48 -21.06 4.55
N TYR A 45 10.71 -22.07 4.95
CA TYR A 45 9.28 -22.12 4.67
C TYR A 45 8.49 -21.01 5.35
N LEU A 46 8.83 -20.61 6.57
CA LEU A 46 8.20 -19.46 7.25
C LEU A 46 8.47 -18.15 6.53
N VAL A 47 9.71 -17.92 6.06
CA VAL A 47 10.05 -16.72 5.29
C VAL A 47 9.33 -16.71 3.95
N LEU A 48 9.29 -17.85 3.25
CA LEU A 48 8.54 -18.00 2.00
C LEU A 48 7.04 -17.78 2.19
N PHE A 49 6.47 -18.29 3.29
CA PHE A 49 5.08 -18.06 3.64
C PHE A 49 4.79 -16.58 3.90
N ALA A 50 5.61 -15.90 4.70
CA ALA A 50 5.45 -14.49 4.99
C ALA A 50 5.52 -13.62 3.72
N THR A 51 6.51 -13.88 2.85
CA THR A 51 6.67 -13.17 1.58
C THR A 51 5.55 -13.46 0.58
N LEU A 52 5.00 -14.68 0.58
CA LEU A 52 3.82 -15.04 -0.18
C LEU A 52 2.57 -14.26 0.30
N MET A 53 2.31 -14.26 1.61
CA MET A 53 1.20 -13.51 2.20
C MET A 53 1.31 -12.01 1.89
N MET A 54 2.52 -11.46 1.96
CA MET A 54 2.82 -10.08 1.60
C MET A 54 2.45 -9.77 0.14
N SER A 55 2.83 -10.66 -0.77
CA SER A 55 2.57 -10.53 -2.22
C SER A 55 1.09 -10.67 -2.56
N ILE A 56 0.37 -11.57 -1.88
CA ILE A 56 -1.09 -11.72 -2.05
C ILE A 56 -1.80 -10.44 -1.59
N GLY A 57 -1.45 -9.92 -0.41
CA GLY A 57 -2.02 -8.66 0.10
C GLY A 57 -1.77 -7.47 -0.84
N GLY A 58 -0.54 -7.36 -1.37
CA GLY A 58 -0.22 -6.37 -2.38
C GLY A 58 -1.05 -6.53 -3.66
N SER A 59 -1.22 -7.76 -4.15
CA SER A 59 -1.99 -8.02 -5.37
C SER A 59 -3.45 -7.62 -5.24
N VAL A 60 -4.11 -7.99 -4.13
CA VAL A 60 -5.50 -7.57 -3.85
C VAL A 60 -5.59 -6.04 -3.77
N GLY A 61 -4.62 -5.38 -3.12
CA GLY A 61 -4.58 -3.93 -3.00
C GLY A 61 -4.44 -3.20 -4.36
N VAL A 62 -3.64 -3.75 -5.28
CA VAL A 62 -3.55 -3.23 -6.66
C VAL A 62 -4.90 -3.31 -7.35
N PHE A 63 -5.60 -4.45 -7.27
CA PHE A 63 -6.92 -4.61 -7.89
C PHE A 63 -7.97 -3.65 -7.31
N MET A 64 -8.02 -3.52 -5.98
CA MET A 64 -8.94 -2.58 -5.32
C MET A 64 -8.69 -1.15 -5.77
N SER A 65 -7.44 -0.72 -5.77
CA SER A 65 -7.07 0.64 -6.15
C SER A 65 -7.30 0.89 -7.64
N ALA A 66 -7.05 -0.10 -8.51
CA ALA A 66 -7.38 -0.01 -9.93
C ALA A 66 -8.90 0.12 -10.16
N ALA A 67 -9.71 -0.61 -9.39
CA ALA A 67 -11.16 -0.49 -9.44
C ALA A 67 -11.62 0.91 -9.02
N ASP A 68 -11.07 1.47 -7.94
CA ASP A 68 -11.38 2.83 -7.48
C ASP A 68 -10.94 3.92 -8.50
N TYR A 69 -9.91 3.65 -9.30
CA TYR A 69 -9.47 4.57 -10.37
C TYR A 69 -10.42 4.55 -11.58
N VAL A 70 -10.84 3.35 -12.01
CA VAL A 70 -11.70 3.16 -13.19
C VAL A 70 -13.15 3.54 -12.87
N SER A 71 -13.62 3.19 -11.68
CA SER A 71 -14.98 3.44 -11.21
C SER A 71 -14.94 4.17 -9.86
N PRO A 72 -14.53 5.45 -9.84
CA PRO A 72 -14.50 6.24 -8.61
C PRO A 72 -15.91 6.36 -8.04
N ARG A 73 -16.00 6.35 -6.71
CA ARG A 73 -17.29 6.43 -6.01
C ARG A 73 -18.02 7.72 -6.41
N PRO A 74 -19.32 7.65 -6.70
CA PRO A 74 -20.09 8.83 -7.05
C PRO A 74 -20.18 9.80 -5.87
N TYR A 75 -20.21 11.10 -6.17
CA TYR A 75 -20.42 12.15 -5.18
C TYR A 75 -21.80 11.98 -4.52
N TYR A 76 -21.84 11.96 -3.19
CA TYR A 76 -23.03 11.57 -2.43
C TYR A 76 -24.09 12.67 -2.28
N GLU A 77 -23.74 13.94 -2.50
CA GLU A 77 -24.66 15.06 -2.34
C GLU A 77 -25.27 15.43 -3.70
N SER A 78 -26.60 15.50 -3.76
CA SER A 78 -27.30 15.97 -4.96
C SER A 78 -27.16 17.50 -5.11
N PHE A 79 -27.27 18.00 -6.34
CA PHE A 79 -27.27 19.45 -6.57
C PHE A 79 -28.34 20.19 -5.76
N GLU A 80 -29.51 19.58 -5.58
CA GLU A 80 -30.60 20.17 -4.79
C GLU A 80 -30.23 20.29 -3.31
N GLN A 81 -29.58 19.28 -2.73
CA GLN A 81 -29.05 19.38 -1.36
C GLN A 81 -27.95 20.42 -1.24
N TYR A 82 -27.04 20.46 -2.20
CA TYR A 82 -25.96 21.43 -2.23
C TYR A 82 -26.50 22.88 -2.30
N LYS A 83 -27.53 23.09 -3.13
CA LYS A 83 -28.22 24.36 -3.29
C LYS A 83 -28.95 24.77 -2.01
N LEU A 84 -29.63 23.84 -1.33
CA LEU A 84 -30.27 24.11 -0.03
C LEU A 84 -29.23 24.52 1.02
N ASN A 85 -28.17 23.74 1.19
CA ASN A 85 -27.10 24.01 2.16
C ASN A 85 -26.36 25.33 1.89
N THR A 86 -26.05 25.62 0.63
CA THR A 86 -25.29 26.80 0.23
C THR A 86 -26.19 28.05 0.20
N GLY A 87 -27.44 27.90 -0.23
CA GLY A 87 -28.44 28.97 -0.21
C GLY A 87 -28.79 29.42 1.20
N GLU A 88 -28.95 28.49 2.15
CA GLU A 88 -29.16 28.82 3.57
C GLU A 88 -27.98 29.59 4.18
N ARG A 89 -26.75 29.28 3.78
CA ARG A 89 -25.54 30.02 4.20
C ARG A 89 -25.47 31.41 3.58
N ALA A 90 -25.73 31.53 2.27
CA ALA A 90 -25.70 32.81 1.56
C ALA A 90 -26.73 33.80 2.13
N VAL A 91 -27.95 33.34 2.44
CA VAL A 91 -28.99 34.16 3.08
C VAL A 91 -28.58 34.61 4.48
N LYS A 92 -27.91 33.76 5.27
CA LYS A 92 -27.37 34.13 6.59
C LYS A 92 -26.22 35.14 6.52
N GLU A 93 -25.45 35.12 5.43
CA GLU A 93 -24.31 36.01 5.20
C GLU A 93 -24.69 37.28 4.41
N GLY A 94 -25.98 37.48 4.11
CA GLY A 94 -26.49 38.67 3.42
C GLY A 94 -26.16 38.73 1.92
N GLY A 95 -25.71 37.62 1.33
CA GLY A 95 -25.35 37.50 -0.08
C GLY A 95 -26.42 36.77 -0.91
N ALA A 96 -26.63 37.22 -2.14
CA ALA A 96 -27.39 36.47 -3.14
C ALA A 96 -26.41 35.84 -4.14
N VAL A 97 -26.32 34.51 -4.16
CA VAL A 97 -25.52 33.78 -5.16
C VAL A 97 -26.41 33.42 -6.34
N SER A 98 -25.95 33.66 -7.56
CA SER A 98 -26.72 33.29 -8.75
C SER A 98 -26.80 31.77 -8.92
N GLN A 99 -27.85 31.27 -9.60
CA GLN A 99 -27.98 29.83 -9.86
C GLN A 99 -26.86 29.29 -10.75
N GLU A 100 -26.40 30.09 -11.72
CA GLU A 100 -25.22 29.77 -12.54
C GLU A 100 -23.98 29.52 -11.68
N GLU A 101 -23.68 30.42 -10.74
CA GLU A 101 -22.50 30.30 -9.86
C GLU A 101 -22.60 29.09 -8.94
N LEU A 102 -23.80 28.80 -8.39
CA LEU A 102 -24.01 27.60 -7.56
C LEU A 102 -23.77 26.32 -8.35
N ARG A 103 -24.22 26.26 -9.60
CA ARG A 103 -24.02 25.09 -10.46
C ARG A 103 -22.57 24.92 -10.86
N GLN A 104 -21.88 26.00 -11.20
CA GLN A 104 -20.44 25.96 -11.50
C GLN A 104 -19.62 25.51 -10.29
N SER A 105 -19.95 26.01 -9.09
CA SER A 105 -19.29 25.60 -7.84
C SER A 105 -19.52 24.12 -7.54
N TYR A 106 -20.75 23.64 -7.69
CA TYR A 106 -21.08 22.22 -7.53
C TYR A 106 -20.30 21.33 -8.52
N ASP A 107 -20.31 21.67 -9.81
CA ASP A 107 -19.61 20.90 -10.84
C ASP A 107 -18.08 20.88 -10.59
N ALA A 108 -17.51 21.99 -10.14
CA ALA A 108 -16.11 22.07 -9.74
C ALA A 108 -15.82 21.17 -8.54
N MET A 109 -16.71 21.12 -7.55
CA MET A 109 -16.57 20.28 -6.37
C MET A 109 -16.65 18.79 -6.71
N VAL A 110 -17.64 18.39 -7.50
CA VAL A 110 -17.80 17.01 -7.98
C VAL A 110 -16.55 16.57 -8.74
N LYS A 111 -16.04 17.41 -9.65
CA LYS A 111 -14.80 17.12 -10.39
C LYS A 111 -13.60 16.99 -9.46
N ALA A 112 -13.45 17.89 -8.49
CA ALA A 112 -12.36 17.84 -7.53
C ALA A 112 -12.39 16.56 -6.68
N GLU A 113 -13.58 16.11 -6.26
CA GLU A 113 -13.72 14.90 -5.46
C GLU A 113 -13.41 13.62 -6.26
N ILE A 114 -13.88 13.56 -7.51
CA ILE A 114 -13.52 12.49 -8.44
C ILE A 114 -11.99 12.47 -8.63
N GLN A 115 -11.37 13.64 -8.81
CA GLN A 115 -9.93 13.72 -9.02
C GLN A 115 -9.17 13.24 -7.77
N ARG A 116 -9.56 13.67 -6.57
CA ARG A 116 -8.96 13.19 -5.31
C ARG A 116 -9.05 11.68 -5.16
N THR A 117 -10.19 11.10 -5.52
CA THR A 117 -10.39 9.64 -5.48
C THR A 117 -9.41 8.94 -6.42
N LYS A 118 -9.24 9.45 -7.65
CA LYS A 118 -8.28 8.92 -8.62
C LYS A 118 -6.83 9.06 -8.15
N ASP A 119 -6.46 10.21 -7.58
CA ASP A 119 -5.11 10.43 -7.04
C ASP A 119 -4.83 9.49 -5.85
N GLY A 120 -5.84 9.27 -4.99
CA GLY A 120 -5.79 8.28 -3.93
C GLY A 120 -5.59 6.86 -4.46
N ALA A 121 -6.31 6.50 -5.52
CA ALA A 121 -6.19 5.21 -6.18
C ALA A 121 -4.80 4.98 -6.79
N ILE A 122 -4.20 5.98 -7.44
CA ILE A 122 -2.81 5.89 -7.95
C ILE A 122 -1.84 5.62 -6.80
N ASN A 123 -1.97 6.37 -5.69
CA ASN A 123 -1.15 6.15 -4.50
C ASN A 123 -1.35 4.75 -3.92
N GLY A 124 -2.57 4.23 -3.95
CA GLY A 124 -2.89 2.85 -3.55
C GLY A 124 -2.16 1.82 -4.41
N ILE A 125 -2.23 1.96 -5.74
CA ILE A 125 -1.54 1.09 -6.69
C ILE A 125 -0.03 1.07 -6.40
N ILE A 126 0.60 2.23 -6.26
CA ILE A 126 2.05 2.34 -6.01
C ILE A 126 2.42 1.64 -4.70
N LYS A 127 1.67 1.90 -3.62
CA LYS A 127 1.92 1.27 -2.31
C LYS A 127 1.79 -0.25 -2.40
N SER A 128 0.72 -0.73 -3.02
CA SER A 128 0.43 -2.15 -3.20
C SER A 128 1.44 -2.87 -4.09
N LEU A 129 1.98 -2.21 -5.12
CA LEU A 129 3.12 -2.71 -5.88
C LEU A 129 4.39 -2.81 -5.03
N GLY A 130 4.61 -1.86 -4.12
CA GLY A 130 5.69 -1.96 -3.12
C GLY A 130 5.58 -3.22 -2.27
N TRP A 131 4.37 -3.60 -1.87
CA TRP A 131 4.10 -4.85 -1.13
C TRP A 131 4.39 -6.13 -1.93
N ILE A 132 4.49 -6.05 -3.26
CA ILE A 132 4.84 -7.19 -4.13
C ILE A 132 6.34 -7.18 -4.45
N ILE A 133 6.89 -6.02 -4.80
CA ILE A 133 8.27 -5.88 -5.29
C ILE A 133 9.28 -6.08 -4.16
N ILE A 134 9.02 -5.59 -2.95
CA ILE A 134 9.93 -5.71 -1.81
C ILE A 134 10.16 -7.17 -1.37
N PRO A 135 9.13 -8.01 -1.19
CA PRO A 135 9.34 -9.41 -0.79
C PRO A 135 9.89 -10.29 -1.93
N LEU A 136 9.74 -9.91 -3.20
CA LEU A 136 10.09 -10.76 -4.33
C LEU A 136 11.57 -11.19 -4.36
N PRO A 137 12.57 -10.32 -4.16
CA PRO A 137 13.98 -10.74 -4.06
C PRO A 137 14.23 -11.73 -2.92
N ILE A 138 13.57 -11.54 -1.77
CA ILE A 138 13.66 -12.42 -0.61
C ILE A 138 13.07 -13.79 -0.97
N PHE A 139 11.87 -13.80 -1.56
CA PHE A 139 11.19 -15.01 -2.00
C PHE A 139 12.05 -15.81 -2.98
N ILE A 140 12.58 -15.17 -4.04
CA ILE A 140 13.43 -15.83 -5.04
C ILE A 140 14.69 -16.41 -4.39
N TYR A 141 15.31 -15.69 -3.45
CA TYR A 141 16.50 -16.17 -2.75
C TYR A 141 16.21 -17.42 -1.92
N PHE A 142 15.19 -17.37 -1.04
CA PHE A 142 14.84 -18.49 -0.18
C PHE A 142 14.27 -19.67 -0.95
N GLN A 143 13.55 -19.43 -2.04
CA GLN A 143 13.07 -20.49 -2.93
C GLN A 143 14.24 -21.24 -3.56
N LYS A 144 15.30 -20.54 -3.99
CA LYS A 144 16.53 -21.18 -4.49
C LYS A 144 17.25 -22.00 -3.43
N GLN A 145 17.24 -21.57 -2.16
CA GLN A 145 17.87 -22.31 -1.07
C GLN A 145 17.13 -23.61 -0.75
N VAL A 146 15.80 -23.59 -0.73
CA VAL A 146 14.98 -24.80 -0.56
C VAL A 146 15.24 -25.79 -1.71
N ARG A 147 15.19 -25.31 -2.97
CA ARG A 147 15.38 -26.15 -4.16
C ARG A 147 16.78 -26.77 -4.34
N ARG A 148 17.78 -26.31 -3.57
CA ARG A 148 19.14 -26.89 -3.57
C ARG A 148 19.30 -27.99 -2.54
N LYS A 149 18.33 -28.12 -1.63
CA LYS A 149 18.35 -29.07 -0.52
C LYS A 149 17.56 -30.34 -0.82
N ASP A 150 16.59 -30.23 -1.73
CA ASP A 150 15.96 -31.36 -2.43
C ASP A 150 16.85 -31.82 -3.60
#